data_AF-A0A7C7RGI2-F1
#
_entry.id   AF-A0A7C7RGI2-F1
#
_cell.length_a   1.000
_cell.length_b   1.000
_cell.length_c   1.000
_cell.angle_alpha   90.00
_cell.angle_beta   90.00
_cell.angle_gamma   90.00
#
_symmetry.space_group_name_H-M   'P 1'
#
loop_
_entity.id
_entity.type
_entity.pdbx_description
1 polymer ?
#
loop_
_entity_poly.entity_id
_entity_poly.type
_entity_poly.pdbx_seq_one_letter_code
_entity_poly.pdbx_strand_id
1 'polypeptide(L)' 'MAKLLIIYYSRSGNTEKMARLVSEGAKEVEGVDVEVKKVGETDIDDLLEADGIIVGSPT' A
#
# COMPACT_ATOMS: atom_id res chain seq x y z
N MET A 1 -15.92 4.45 4.25
CA MET A 1 -14.88 3.40 4.25
C MET A 1 -13.58 4.16 4.13
N ALA A 2 -12.64 3.98 5.06
CA ALA A 2 -11.35 4.67 5.03
C ALA A 2 -10.45 4.05 3.95
N LYS A 3 -9.90 4.87 3.06
CA LYS A 3 -9.00 4.43 1.99
C LYS A 3 -7.56 4.34 2.51
N LEU A 4 -7.00 3.13 2.55
CA LEU A 4 -5.61 2.88 2.89
C LEU A 4 -4.82 2.53 1.63
N LEU A 5 -3.84 3.37 1.30
CA LEU A 5 -2.94 3.15 0.18
C LEU A 5 -1.58 2.62 0.66
N ILE A 6 -1.18 1.46 0.13
CA ILE A 6 0.11 0.85 0.37
C ILE A 6 0.95 0.96 -0.89
N ILE A 7 2.00 1.79 -0.83
CA ILE A 7 2.91 2.03 -1.95
C ILE A 7 4.23 1.34 -1.66
N TYR A 8 4.77 0.63 -2.64
CA TYR A 8 6.09 0.03 -2.47
C TYR A 8 6.98 0.14 -3.71
N TYR A 9 8.28 0.20 -3.46
CA TYR A 9 9.31 -0.17 -4.42
C TYR A 9 9.92 -1.51 -4.00
N SER A 10 10.26 -2.39 -4.95
CA SER A 10 10.96 -3.63 -4.63
C SER A 10 11.97 -4.00 -5.73
N ARG A 11 13.20 -4.34 -5.31
CA ARG A 11 14.26 -4.82 -6.20
C ARG A 11 14.21 -6.33 -6.42
N SER A 12 14.12 -7.08 -5.32
CA SER A 12 14.16 -8.55 -5.30
C SER A 12 12.84 -9.21 -4.87
N GLY A 13 11.78 -8.41 -4.70
CA GLY A 13 10.45 -8.87 -4.30
C GLY A 13 10.22 -8.99 -2.79
N ASN A 14 11.22 -8.76 -1.95
CA ASN A 14 11.05 -8.84 -0.48
C ASN A 14 10.08 -7.77 0.04
N THR A 15 10.25 -6.52 -0.40
CA THR A 15 9.34 -5.43 -0.04
C THR A 15 7.94 -5.62 -0.62
N GLU A 16 7.81 -6.23 -1.81
CA GLU A 16 6.51 -6.58 -2.38
C GLU A 16 5.78 -7.61 -1.51
N LYS A 17 6.47 -8.67 -1.09
CA LYS A 17 5.90 -9.67 -0.16
C LYS A 17 5.46 -9.01 1.14
N MET A 18 6.26 -8.09 1.68
CA MET A 18 5.90 -7.32 2.87
C MET A 18 4.64 -6.47 2.64
N ALA A 19 4.57 -5.71 1.54
CA ALA A 19 3.40 -4.89 1.22
C ALA A 19 2.12 -5.73 1.11
N ARG A 20 2.19 -6.93 0.53
CA ARG A 20 1.06 -7.87 0.46
C ARG A 20 0.63 -8.35 1.85
N LEU A 21 1.56 -8.75 2.71
CA LEU A 21 1.25 -9.16 4.09
C LEU A 21 0.64 -8.03 4.93
N VAL A 22 1.14 -6.80 4.77
CA VAL A 22 0.54 -5.61 5.40
C VAL A 22 -0.89 -5.40 4.89
N SER A 23 -1.12 -5.58 3.59
CA SER A 23 -2.47 -5.47 3.01
C SER A 23 -3.43 -6.52 3.53
N GLU A 24 -2.96 -7.76 3.78
CA GLU A 24 -3.77 -8.83 4.35
C GLU A 24 -4.23 -8.45 5.76
N GLY A 25 -3.31 -8.02 6.63
CA GLY A 25 -3.68 -7.58 7.98
C GLY A 25 -4.57 -6.34 8.00
N ALA A 26 -4.35 -5.38 7.09
CA ALA A 26 -5.20 -4.19 7.00
C ALA A 26 -6.64 -4.51 6.56
N LYS A 27 -6.82 -5.50 5.68
CA LYS A 27 -8.14 -5.96 5.21
C LYS A 27 -8.97 -6.66 6.30
N GLU A 28 -8.36 -7.07 7.40
CA GLU A 28 -9.08 -7.62 8.55
C GLU A 28 -9.85 -6.55 9.34
N VAL A 29 -9.55 -5.26 9.13
CA VAL A 29 -10.20 -4.15 9.81
C VAL A 29 -11.47 -3.74 9.06
N GLU A 30 -12.63 -3.87 9.73
CA GLU A 30 -13.90 -3.45 9.14
C GLU A 30 -13.91 -1.96 8.77
N GLY A 31 -14.42 -1.66 7.57
CA GLY A 31 -14.54 -0.29 7.09
C GLY A 31 -13.27 0.31 6.49
N VAL A 32 -12.22 -0.50 6.28
CA VAL A 32 -10.99 -0.10 5.56
C VAL A 32 -11.00 -0.70 4.15
N ASP A 33 -10.80 0.16 3.15
CA ASP A 33 -10.54 -0.25 1.77
C ASP A 33 -9.02 -0.16 1.52
N VAL A 34 -8.41 -1.23 1.01
CA VAL A 34 -6.95 -1.34 0.92
C VAL A 34 -6.51 -1.52 -0.52
N GLU A 35 -5.73 -0.55 -1.01
CA GLU A 35 -5.07 -0.60 -2.30
C GLU A 35 -3.57 -0.82 -2.14
N VAL A 36 -2.99 -1.65 -2.99
CA VAL A 36 -1.54 -1.93 -3.00
C VAL A 36 -0.99 -1.62 -4.39
N LYS A 37 -0.09 -0.66 -4.49
CA LYS A 37 0.50 -0.20 -5.75
C LYS A 37 2.03 -0.20 -5.72
N LYS A 38 2.64 -0.51 -6.88
CA LYS A 38 4.05 -0.18 -7.08
C LYS A 38 4.19 1.33 -7.21
N VAL A 39 5.30 1.88 -6.72
CA VAL A 39 5.57 3.33 -6.82
C VAL A 39 5.53 3.85 -8.25
N GLY A 40 5.93 3.04 -9.25
CA GLY A 40 5.87 3.40 -10.67
C GLY A 40 4.48 3.35 -11.30
N GLU A 41 3.49 2.86 -10.56
CA GLU A 41 2.08 2.73 -10.95
C GLU A 41 1.19 3.61 -10.04
N THR A 42 1.80 4.51 -9.26
CA THR A 42 1.10 5.40 -8.32
C THR A 42 1.14 6.83 -8.85
N ASP A 43 -0.03 7.45 -8.91
CA ASP A 43 -0.22 8.84 -9.32
C ASP A 43 -0.49 9.75 -8.09
N ILE A 44 -0.45 11.07 -8.32
CA ILE A 44 -0.71 12.05 -7.26
C ILE A 44 -2.12 11.90 -6.68
N ASP A 45 -3.11 11.60 -7.53
CA ASP A 45 -4.49 11.45 -7.11
C ASP A 45 -4.66 10.28 -6.12
N ASP A 46 -3.90 9.19 -6.28
CA ASP A 46 -3.92 8.07 -5.32
C ASP A 46 -3.52 8.55 -3.91
N LEU A 47 -2.51 9.42 -3.83
CA LEU A 47 -2.03 9.99 -2.55
C LEU A 47 -3.06 10.93 -1.94
N LEU A 48 -3.75 11.72 -2.76
CA LEU A 48 -4.73 12.71 -2.31
C LEU A 48 -6.05 12.07 -1.87
N GLU A 49 -6.42 10.95 -2.47
CA GLU A 49 -7.64 10.20 -2.12
C GLU A 49 -7.47 9.31 -0.89
N ALA A 50 -6.23 8.99 -0.50
CA ALA A 50 -5.94 8.11 0.62
C ALA A 50 -6.17 8.82 1.98
N ASP A 51 -6.88 8.16 2.88
CA ASP A 51 -6.99 8.56 4.30
C ASP A 51 -5.76 8.13 5.11
N GLY A 52 -5.04 7.10 4.64
CA GLY A 52 -3.80 6.62 5.23
C GLY A 52 -2.84 6.10 4.17
N ILE A 53 -1.54 6.33 4.38
CA ILE A 53 -0.48 5.94 3.44
C ILE A 53 0.59 5.13 4.16
N ILE A 54 0.92 3.96 3.62
CA ILE A 54 2.05 3.14 4.04
C ILE A 54 3.05 3.07 2.89
N VAL A 55 4.32 3.37 3.15
CA VAL A 55 5.38 3.38 2.12
C VAL A 55 6.47 2.37 2.47
N GLY A 56 6.79 1.49 1.54
CA GLY A 56 7.84 0.48 1.68
C GLY A 56 8.95 0.62 0.64
N SER A 57 10.21 0.50 1.06
CA SER A 57 11.36 0.43 0.15
C SER A 57 12.41 -0.58 0.65
N PRO A 58 13.21 -1.20 -0.23
CA PRO A 58 14.39 -1.95 0.18
C PRO A 58 15.44 -1.01 0.77
N THR A 59 16.23 -1.50 1.74
CA THR A 59 17.40 -0.80 2.30
C THR A 59 18.50 -0.60 1.25
#